data_AF-A0AAW2MZ61-F1
#
_entry.id   AF-A0AAW2MZ61-F1
#
_cell.length_a   1.000
_cell.length_b   1.000
_cell.length_c   1.000
_cell.angle_alpha   90.00
_cell.angle_beta   90.00
_cell.angle_gamma   90.00
#
_symmetry.space_group_name_H-M   'P 1'
#
loop_
_entity.id
_entity.type
_entity.pdbx_description
1 polymer ?
#
loop_
_entity_poly.entity_id
_entity_poly.type
_entity_poly.pdbx_seq_one_letter_code
_entity_poly.pdbx_strand_id
1 'polypeptide(L)'
;MTRKMFCRVGIPTLVDPCTWFHVTCDPAHNRVTRLDLGNAKLSGKLVPELGKLESLQYLELYMNNLTGPIPAELGQLKSLVSLDLYHNDLTGSIPSSFSNLSNLKFLRLNGNRLTGRIPRELTKLGNLKIFFVNNSRLEGPELMGFVRYDVGGCK
;
A
#
# COMPACT_ATOMS: atom_id res chain seq x y z
N MET A 1 7.41 -21.27 -15.69
CA MET A 1 8.59 -21.04 -14.82
C MET A 1 8.15 -20.24 -13.61
N THR A 2 7.80 -20.94 -12.53
CA THR A 2 7.26 -20.37 -11.29
C THR A 2 8.41 -19.99 -10.37
N ARG A 3 8.61 -18.69 -10.11
CA ARG A 3 9.57 -18.22 -9.10
C ARG A 3 8.97 -18.50 -7.72
N LYS A 4 9.46 -19.55 -7.07
CA LYS A 4 9.20 -19.82 -5.64
C LYS A 4 9.86 -18.71 -4.81
N MET A 5 9.06 -17.98 -4.04
CA MET A 5 9.55 -17.07 -3.01
C MET A 5 9.96 -17.92 -1.79
N PHE A 6 11.24 -17.82 -1.44
CA PHE A 6 11.91 -18.29 -0.20
C PHE A 6 11.99 -19.81 0.04
N CYS A 7 13.13 -20.41 -0.35
CA CYS A 7 13.68 -21.58 0.32
C CYS A 7 14.71 -21.12 1.36
N ARG A 8 14.55 -21.57 2.62
CA ARG A 8 15.56 -21.47 3.68
C ARG A 8 16.81 -22.26 3.26
N VAL A 9 17.92 -21.56 3.06
CA VAL A 9 19.28 -22.11 3.10
C VAL A 9 20.09 -21.20 4.02
N GLY A 10 21.01 -21.79 4.80
CA GLY A 10 21.69 -21.22 5.98
C GLY A 10 22.18 -19.78 5.85
N ILE A 11 22.16 -19.08 6.99
CA ILE A 11 22.63 -17.70 7.14
C ILE A 11 24.15 -17.67 6.97
N PRO A 12 24.64 -16.84 6.03
CA PRO A 12 25.64 -15.85 6.40
C PRO A 12 25.27 -14.45 5.88
N THR A 13 25.42 -13.46 6.77
CA THR A 13 25.24 -12.00 6.65
C THR A 13 23.80 -11.46 6.54
N LEU A 14 23.50 -10.44 7.35
CA LEU A 14 22.40 -9.51 7.09
C LEU A 14 22.61 -8.95 5.69
N VAL A 15 21.84 -9.44 4.72
CA VAL A 15 21.84 -8.85 3.38
C VAL A 15 21.27 -7.45 3.52
N ASP A 16 22.09 -6.44 3.23
CA ASP A 16 21.67 -5.05 3.29
C ASP A 16 20.59 -4.79 2.21
N PRO A 17 19.33 -4.54 2.60
CA PRO A 17 18.25 -4.32 1.64
C PRO A 17 18.49 -3.07 0.79
N CYS A 18 19.35 -2.15 1.22
CA CYS A 18 19.69 -0.94 0.49
C CYS A 18 20.56 -1.19 -0.76
N THR A 19 21.04 -2.42 -0.93
CA THR A 19 21.72 -2.88 -2.16
C THR A 19 20.76 -3.52 -3.16
N TRP A 20 19.50 -3.75 -2.79
CA TRP A 20 18.55 -4.43 -3.65
C TRP A 20 18.04 -3.49 -4.73
N PHE A 21 17.89 -4.02 -5.94
CA PHE A 21 17.12 -3.34 -6.98
C PHE A 21 15.73 -3.02 -6.44
N HIS A 22 15.19 -1.86 -6.86
CA HIS A 22 13.85 -1.41 -6.50
C HIS A 22 13.66 -1.01 -5.02
N VAL A 23 14.74 -1.01 -4.23
CA VAL A 23 14.77 -0.50 -2.87
C VAL A 23 15.59 0.79 -2.86
N THR A 24 15.05 1.85 -2.26
CA THR A 24 15.81 3.08 -1.97
C THR A 24 15.90 3.25 -0.47
N CYS A 25 17.07 3.67 0.00
CA CYS A 25 17.31 3.96 1.40
C CYS A 25 17.75 5.40 1.63
N ASP A 26 17.50 5.89 2.83
CA ASP A 26 18.10 7.10 3.36
C ASP A 26 19.61 6.84 3.61
N PRO A 27 20.52 7.56 2.92
CA PRO A 27 21.96 7.37 3.09
C PRO A 27 22.47 7.72 4.49
N ALA A 28 21.76 8.56 5.25
CA ALA A 28 22.19 8.97 6.58
C ALA A 28 21.98 7.88 7.65
N HIS A 29 20.96 7.03 7.48
CA HIS A 29 20.53 6.08 8.52
C HIS A 29 20.42 4.63 8.04
N ASN A 30 20.72 4.37 6.77
CA ASN A 30 20.55 3.06 6.11
C ASN A 30 19.16 2.46 6.31
N ARG A 31 18.12 3.30 6.19
CA ARG A 31 16.72 2.89 6.35
C ARG A 31 15.99 2.92 5.02
N VAL A 32 15.21 1.88 4.74
CA VAL A 32 14.39 1.82 3.53
C VAL A 32 13.34 2.94 3.53
N THR A 33 13.35 3.74 2.47
CA THR A 33 12.43 4.88 2.26
C THR A 33 11.52 4.70 1.05
N ARG A 34 11.90 3.88 0.08
CA ARG A 34 11.03 3.51 -1.06
C ARG A 34 11.17 2.05 -1.42
N LEU A 35 10.04 1.42 -1.73
CA LEU A 35 9.94 0.13 -2.39
C LEU A 35 9.12 0.31 -3.67
N ASP A 36 9.77 0.18 -4.83
CA ASP A 36 9.14 0.36 -6.15
C ASP A 36 9.14 -0.94 -6.96
N LEU A 37 8.09 -1.73 -6.77
CA LEU A 37 7.88 -2.99 -7.47
C LEU A 37 6.64 -2.90 -8.36
N GLY A 38 6.35 -1.72 -8.92
CA GLY A 38 5.28 -1.53 -9.88
C GLY A 38 5.50 -2.34 -11.16
N ASN A 39 4.44 -2.92 -11.72
CA ASN A 39 4.48 -3.66 -12.99
C ASN A 39 5.54 -4.80 -13.02
N ALA A 40 5.75 -5.47 -11.89
CA ALA A 40 6.77 -6.51 -11.73
C ALA A 40 6.21 -7.94 -11.89
N LYS A 41 4.93 -8.08 -12.28
CA LYS A 41 4.20 -9.36 -12.40
C LYS A 41 4.21 -10.16 -11.09
N LEU A 42 4.26 -9.47 -9.96
CA LEU A 42 4.26 -10.10 -8.64
C LEU A 42 2.91 -10.76 -8.38
N SER A 43 2.93 -11.85 -7.63
CA SER A 43 1.74 -12.57 -7.18
C SER A 43 1.93 -12.97 -5.71
N GLY A 44 0.86 -13.44 -5.08
CA GLY A 44 0.86 -13.76 -3.65
C GLY A 44 0.12 -12.70 -2.85
N LYS A 45 0.48 -12.55 -1.57
CA LYS A 45 -0.20 -11.65 -0.62
C LYS A 45 0.75 -10.59 -0.09
N LEU A 46 0.19 -9.45 0.30
CA LEU A 46 0.89 -8.49 1.15
C LEU A 46 1.11 -9.10 2.53
N VAL A 47 2.29 -8.88 3.10
CA VAL A 47 2.68 -9.43 4.41
C VAL A 47 2.66 -8.35 5.49
N PRO A 48 2.18 -8.64 6.71
CA PRO A 48 2.16 -7.69 7.83
C PRO A 48 3.53 -7.07 8.17
N GLU A 49 4.61 -7.81 7.93
CA GLU A 49 5.98 -7.38 8.23
C GLU A 49 6.41 -6.12 7.47
N LEU A 50 5.74 -5.78 6.36
CA LEU A 50 5.94 -4.50 5.69
C LEU A 50 5.70 -3.31 6.62
N GLY A 51 4.81 -3.44 7.61
CA GLY A 51 4.54 -2.41 8.62
C GLY A 51 5.75 -2.06 9.51
N LYS A 52 6.79 -2.91 9.55
CA LYS A 52 8.02 -2.69 10.33
C LYS A 52 8.98 -1.69 9.66
N LEU A 53 8.74 -1.30 8.40
CA LEU A 53 9.58 -0.36 7.67
C LEU A 53 9.21 1.09 8.04
N GLU A 54 9.39 1.48 9.30
CA GLU A 54 8.86 2.74 9.86
C GLU A 54 9.26 4.02 9.10
N SER A 55 10.40 4.00 8.41
CA SER A 55 10.90 5.11 7.60
C SER A 55 10.45 5.09 6.14
N LEU A 56 9.62 4.12 5.74
CA LEU A 56 9.11 4.00 4.39
C LEU A 56 8.20 5.19 4.06
N GLN A 57 8.51 5.85 2.94
CA GLN A 57 7.78 7.02 2.42
C GLN A 57 6.96 6.66 1.18
N TYR A 58 7.43 5.71 0.38
CA TYR A 58 6.78 5.30 -0.87
C TYR A 58 6.68 3.78 -0.92
N LEU A 59 5.45 3.26 -0.96
CA LEU A 59 5.17 1.85 -1.19
C LEU A 59 4.41 1.71 -2.51
N GLU A 60 5.13 1.30 -3.56
CA GLU A 60 4.65 1.28 -4.93
C GLU A 60 4.59 -0.17 -5.42
N LEU A 61 3.38 -0.77 -5.37
CA LEU A 61 3.12 -2.16 -5.72
C LEU A 61 2.04 -2.28 -6.82
N TYR A 62 1.82 -1.20 -7.56
CA TYR A 62 0.77 -1.09 -8.56
C TYR A 62 0.97 -2.00 -9.77
N MET A 63 -0.11 -2.31 -10.48
CA MET A 63 -0.08 -3.14 -11.70
C MET A 63 0.62 -4.51 -11.48
N ASN A 64 0.19 -5.23 -10.45
CA ASN A 64 0.65 -6.59 -10.15
C ASN A 64 -0.57 -7.54 -10.01
N ASN A 65 -0.31 -8.79 -9.67
CA ASN A 65 -1.33 -9.83 -9.43
C ASN A 65 -1.41 -10.17 -7.93
N LEU A 66 -1.26 -9.17 -7.05
CA LEU A 66 -1.34 -9.37 -5.60
C LEU A 66 -2.79 -9.65 -5.19
N THR A 67 -2.97 -10.54 -4.23
CA THR A 67 -4.25 -11.08 -3.78
C THR A 67 -4.39 -10.98 -2.26
N GLY A 68 -5.58 -11.26 -1.75
CA GLY A 68 -5.84 -11.28 -0.31
C GLY A 68 -6.03 -9.88 0.29
N PRO A 69 -6.13 -9.78 1.63
CA PRO A 69 -6.41 -8.51 2.30
C PRO A 69 -5.21 -7.58 2.35
N ILE A 70 -5.49 -6.29 2.48
CA ILE A 70 -4.51 -5.27 2.85
C ILE A 70 -4.23 -5.42 4.37
N PRO A 71 -2.99 -5.68 4.80
CA PRO A 71 -2.66 -5.80 6.22
C PRO A 71 -2.88 -4.49 6.96
N ALA A 72 -3.48 -4.56 8.15
CA ALA A 72 -3.73 -3.38 8.98
C ALA A 72 -2.43 -2.77 9.52
N GLU A 73 -1.36 -3.56 9.59
CA GLU A 73 -0.01 -3.20 10.01
C GLU A 73 0.63 -2.16 9.09
N LEU A 74 0.17 -2.04 7.84
CA LEU A 74 0.60 -0.93 6.98
C LEU A 74 0.24 0.44 7.56
N GLY A 75 -0.75 0.51 8.47
CA GLY A 75 -1.06 1.70 9.26
C GLY A 75 0.01 2.13 10.27
N GLN A 76 1.08 1.32 10.46
CA GLN A 76 2.23 1.65 11.32
C GLN A 76 3.26 2.54 10.60
N LEU A 77 3.17 2.66 9.27
CA LEU A 77 4.11 3.39 8.42
C LEU A 77 3.90 4.91 8.50
N LYS A 78 4.17 5.52 9.65
CA LYS A 78 3.87 6.94 9.92
C LYS A 78 4.58 7.92 8.97
N SER A 79 5.70 7.53 8.37
CA SER A 79 6.42 8.32 7.37
C SER A 79 5.86 8.21 5.95
N LEU A 80 4.84 7.37 5.72
CA LEU A 80 4.33 7.09 4.39
C LEU A 80 3.66 8.31 3.76
N VAL A 81 4.08 8.62 2.54
CA VAL A 81 3.60 9.73 1.71
C VAL A 81 2.75 9.20 0.55
N SER A 82 3.15 8.08 -0.05
CA SER A 82 2.43 7.42 -1.14
C SER A 82 2.21 5.94 -0.85
N LEU A 83 0.96 5.49 -0.99
CA LEU A 83 0.58 4.09 -0.97
C LEU A 83 -0.17 3.73 -2.26
N ASP A 84 0.51 2.97 -3.12
CA ASP A 84 0.04 2.66 -4.46
C ASP A 84 -0.14 1.16 -4.64
N LEU A 85 -1.38 0.72 -4.50
CA LEU A 85 -1.79 -0.69 -4.62
C LEU A 85 -2.74 -0.91 -5.79
N TYR A 86 -2.95 0.10 -6.63
CA TYR A 86 -3.91 0.08 -7.71
C TYR A 86 -3.59 -0.97 -8.80
N HIS A 87 -4.62 -1.46 -9.50
CA HIS A 87 -4.51 -2.55 -10.47
C HIS A 87 -3.85 -3.82 -9.89
N ASN A 88 -4.52 -4.41 -8.90
CA ASN A 88 -4.21 -5.71 -8.30
C ASN A 88 -5.52 -6.50 -8.08
N ASP A 89 -5.44 -7.70 -7.50
CA ASP A 89 -6.60 -8.53 -7.12
C ASP A 89 -6.82 -8.52 -5.57
N LEU A 90 -6.50 -7.42 -4.89
CA LEU A 90 -6.66 -7.31 -3.43
C LEU A 90 -8.14 -7.34 -3.05
N THR A 91 -8.45 -8.00 -1.93
CA THR A 91 -9.81 -8.25 -1.43
C THR A 91 -9.99 -7.69 0.00
N GLY A 92 -11.22 -7.75 0.53
CA GLY A 92 -11.49 -7.29 1.91
C GLY A 92 -11.64 -5.77 2.01
N SER A 93 -11.67 -5.25 3.23
CA SER A 93 -11.90 -3.82 3.49
C SER A 93 -10.63 -2.99 3.55
N ILE A 94 -10.76 -1.68 3.34
CA ILE A 94 -9.67 -0.73 3.63
C ILE A 94 -9.46 -0.71 5.16
N PRO A 95 -8.24 -0.93 5.67
CA PRO A 95 -7.99 -0.89 7.12
C PRO A 95 -8.24 0.51 7.69
N SER A 96 -9.02 0.60 8.78
CA SER A 96 -9.22 1.87 9.49
C SER A 96 -7.93 2.42 10.09
N SER A 97 -6.93 1.55 10.35
CA SER A 97 -5.59 1.93 10.79
C SER A 97 -4.86 2.86 9.83
N PHE A 98 -5.30 2.98 8.58
CA PHE A 98 -4.76 3.96 7.63
C PHE A 98 -4.98 5.40 8.09
N SER A 99 -5.91 5.65 9.02
CA SER A 99 -6.04 6.97 9.67
C SER A 99 -4.80 7.41 10.45
N ASN A 100 -3.88 6.48 10.77
CA ASN A 100 -2.63 6.78 11.46
C ASN A 100 -1.53 7.32 10.53
N LEU A 101 -1.73 7.25 9.21
CA LEU A 101 -0.76 7.66 8.20
C LEU A 101 -0.82 9.18 7.99
N SER A 102 -0.48 9.95 9.03
CA SER A 102 -0.67 11.42 9.06
C SER A 102 0.06 12.17 7.94
N ASN A 103 1.11 11.59 7.35
CA ASN A 103 1.86 12.17 6.24
C ASN A 103 1.36 11.78 4.84
N LEU A 104 0.34 10.91 4.76
CA LEU A 104 -0.13 10.34 3.51
C LEU A 104 -0.74 11.42 2.62
N LYS A 105 -0.26 11.49 1.38
CA LYS A 105 -0.76 12.43 0.35
C LYS A 105 -1.47 11.69 -0.77
N PHE A 106 -1.04 10.47 -1.07
CA PHE A 106 -1.55 9.68 -2.18
C PHE A 106 -1.95 8.29 -1.68
N LEU A 107 -3.23 7.97 -1.81
CA LEU A 107 -3.79 6.65 -1.54
C LEU A 107 -4.51 6.15 -2.80
N ARG A 108 -3.85 5.27 -3.56
CA ARG A 108 -4.39 4.73 -4.81
C ARG A 108 -4.64 3.23 -4.67
N LEU A 109 -5.92 2.87 -4.56
CA LEU A 109 -6.41 1.51 -4.37
C LEU A 109 -7.33 1.06 -5.52
N ASN A 110 -7.53 1.90 -6.53
CA ASN A 110 -8.45 1.65 -7.65
C ASN A 110 -8.09 0.39 -8.45
N GLY A 111 -9.11 -0.23 -9.06
CA GLY A 111 -8.91 -1.46 -9.84
C GLY A 111 -8.47 -2.64 -8.97
N ASN A 112 -9.11 -2.81 -7.82
CA ASN A 112 -8.98 -3.97 -6.93
C ASN A 112 -10.36 -4.59 -6.67
N ARG A 113 -10.41 -5.66 -5.89
CA ARG A 113 -11.66 -6.32 -5.46
C ARG A 113 -12.01 -6.01 -4.01
N LEU A 114 -11.68 -4.80 -3.55
CA LEU A 114 -11.96 -4.34 -2.19
C LEU A 114 -13.47 -4.21 -1.97
N THR A 115 -13.93 -4.53 -0.76
CA THR A 115 -15.34 -4.64 -0.34
C THR A 115 -15.57 -3.94 0.99
N GLY A 116 -16.83 -3.74 1.37
CA GLY A 116 -17.20 -3.07 2.62
C GLY A 116 -17.13 -1.55 2.51
N ARG A 117 -17.19 -0.86 3.65
CA ARG A 117 -17.28 0.60 3.69
C ARG A 117 -15.92 1.28 3.70
N ILE A 118 -15.82 2.47 3.11
CA ILE A 118 -14.65 3.33 3.33
C ILE A 118 -14.66 3.78 4.81
N PRO A 119 -13.57 3.52 5.57
CA PRO A 119 -13.52 3.90 6.98
C PRO A 119 -13.64 5.42 7.15
N ARG A 120 -14.59 5.85 7.99
CA ARG A 120 -14.79 7.27 8.32
C ARG A 120 -13.54 7.89 8.96
N GLU A 121 -12.71 7.07 9.60
CA GLU A 121 -11.46 7.48 10.23
C GLU A 121 -10.46 8.08 9.24
N LEU A 122 -10.57 7.77 7.93
CA LEU A 122 -9.74 8.38 6.88
C LEU A 122 -9.98 9.89 6.74
N THR A 123 -11.09 10.43 7.25
CA THR A 123 -11.31 11.89 7.35
C THR A 123 -10.28 12.61 8.21
N LYS A 124 -9.55 11.87 9.07
CA LYS A 124 -8.44 12.42 9.88
C LYS A 124 -7.19 12.71 9.05
N LEU A 125 -7.10 12.23 7.81
CA LEU A 125 -5.94 12.40 6.94
C LEU A 125 -5.94 13.80 6.29
N GLY A 126 -5.63 14.82 7.08
CA GLY A 126 -5.63 16.22 6.62
C GLY A 126 -4.63 16.55 5.49
N ASN A 127 -3.64 15.68 5.24
CA ASN A 127 -2.66 15.83 4.17
C ASN A 127 -3.04 15.10 2.87
N LEU A 128 -4.14 14.35 2.86
CA LEU A 128 -4.52 13.51 1.73
C LEU A 128 -4.96 14.38 0.55
N LYS A 129 -4.29 14.23 -0.59
CA LYS A 129 -4.55 14.99 -1.82
C LYS A 129 -5.28 14.17 -2.86
N ILE A 130 -4.88 12.91 -2.99
CA ILE A 130 -5.44 11.98 -3.97
C ILE A 130 -5.88 10.74 -3.22
N PHE A 131 -7.15 10.39 -3.42
CA PHE A 131 -7.72 9.15 -2.94
C PHE A 131 -8.53 8.51 -4.06
N PHE A 132 -7.97 7.47 -4.67
CA PHE A 132 -8.60 6.74 -5.76
C PHE A 132 -8.97 5.33 -5.31
N VAL A 133 -10.27 5.03 -5.41
CA VAL A 133 -10.85 3.73 -5.03
C VAL A 133 -11.82 3.19 -6.08
N ASN A 134 -11.96 3.88 -7.22
CA ASN A 134 -12.83 3.46 -8.32
C ASN A 134 -12.50 2.05 -8.82
N ASN A 135 -13.48 1.42 -9.47
CA ASN A 135 -13.36 0.04 -9.94
C ASN A 135 -13.02 -0.94 -8.78
N SER A 136 -13.66 -0.71 -7.62
CA SER A 136 -13.73 -1.62 -6.48
C SER A 136 -15.19 -1.88 -6.11
N ARG A 137 -15.46 -2.82 -5.21
CA ARG A 137 -16.82 -3.14 -4.73
C ARG A 137 -17.12 -2.48 -3.37
N LEU A 138 -16.58 -1.28 -3.16
CA LEU A 138 -16.71 -0.56 -1.90
C LEU A 138 -18.05 0.13 -1.82
N GLU A 139 -18.65 0.08 -0.63
CA GLU A 139 -19.81 0.88 -0.28
C GLU A 139 -19.33 2.26 0.20
N GLY A 140 -19.90 3.31 -0.39
CA GLY A 140 -19.54 4.68 -0.04
C GLY A 140 -20.06 5.04 1.35
N PRO A 141 -19.28 5.72 2.20
CA PRO A 141 -19.83 6.59 3.23
C PRO A 141 -20.35 7.89 2.60
N GLU A 142 -21.31 8.54 3.26
CA GLU A 142 -21.68 9.95 3.04
C GLU A 142 -20.51 10.87 3.41
N LEU A 143 -19.38 10.82 2.67
CA LEU A 143 -18.27 11.74 2.86
C LEU A 143 -18.41 12.91 1.89
N MET A 144 -19.43 13.72 2.14
CA MET A 144 -19.53 15.07 1.57
C MET A 144 -18.33 15.91 2.09
N GLY A 145 -17.36 16.22 1.23
CA GLY A 145 -16.69 17.52 1.33
C GLY A 145 -15.16 17.65 1.32
N PHE A 146 -14.32 16.61 1.37
CA PHE A 146 -12.88 16.84 1.66
C PHE A 146 -11.83 16.27 0.70
N VAL A 147 -12.19 15.47 -0.31
CA VAL A 147 -11.22 14.94 -1.29
C VAL A 147 -11.85 14.95 -2.68
N ARG A 148 -11.05 15.14 -3.74
CA ARG A 148 -11.52 14.80 -5.10
C ARG A 148 -11.67 13.28 -5.16
N TYR A 149 -12.85 12.80 -4.80
CA TYR A 149 -13.25 11.41 -4.98
C TYR A 149 -13.66 11.24 -6.45
N ASP A 150 -12.83 10.58 -7.25
CA ASP A 150 -13.32 10.03 -8.50
C ASP A 150 -13.85 8.62 -8.20
N VAL A 151 -15.10 8.56 -7.74
CA VAL A 151 -15.88 7.33 -7.72
C VAL A 151 -16.46 7.19 -9.12
N GLY A 152 -15.65 6.63 -10.02
CA GLY A 152 -16.01 6.43 -11.43
C GLY A 152 -17.46 6.00 -11.57
N GLY A 153 -18.25 6.87 -12.20
CA GLY A 153 -19.67 6.63 -12.43
C GLY A 153 -19.86 5.42 -13.31
N CYS A 154 -20.75 4.52 -12.90
CA CYS A 154 -21.39 3.61 -13.85
C CYS A 154 -22.13 4.48 -14.88
N LYS A 155 -21.78 4.33 -16.16
CA LYS A 155 -22.75 4.47 -17.24
C LYS A 155 -23.27 3.09 -17.58
#